data_AF-A0A5N5GYI5-F1
#
_entry.id   AF-A0A5N5GYI5-F1
#
_cell.length_a   1.000
_cell.length_b   1.000
_cell.length_c   1.000
_cell.angle_alpha   90.00
_cell.angle_beta   90.00
_cell.angle_gamma   90.00
#
_symmetry.space_group_name_H-M   'P 1'
#
loop_
_entity.id
_entity.type
_entity.pdbx_description
1 polymer ?
#
loop_
_entity_poly.entity_id
_entity_poly.type
_entity_poly.pdbx_seq_one_letter_code
_entity_poly.pdbx_strand_id
1 'polypeptide(L)'
;MALPLGFCAMTIFLLVCGFANAQARSHIYEHAWQEFSNCFGFSTGVESDVSIECCTSVTTLNRMAKKFKNAPGVICHCIEDMAWAYRTPYVASRIPDIPIQCNEHLSFPISNNMDCNK
;
A
#
# COMPACT_ATOMS: atom_id res chain seq x y z
N MET A 1 -35.43 -25.86 17.99
CA MET A 1 -35.35 -24.53 17.34
C MET A 1 -34.52 -24.71 16.08
N ALA A 2 -35.15 -24.93 14.93
CA ALA A 2 -34.43 -25.06 13.66
C ALA A 2 -34.14 -23.65 13.14
N LEU A 3 -32.86 -23.27 13.05
CA LEU A 3 -32.47 -22.08 12.30
C LEU A 3 -32.95 -22.29 10.86
N PRO A 4 -33.72 -21.34 10.27
CA PRO A 4 -34.18 -21.49 8.89
C PRO A 4 -32.95 -21.66 7.98
N LEU A 5 -32.99 -22.60 7.03
CA LEU A 5 -31.89 -22.82 6.07
C LEU A 5 -31.36 -21.51 5.43
N GLY A 6 -32.24 -20.52 5.26
CA GLY A 6 -31.87 -19.18 4.78
C GLY A 6 -30.95 -18.39 5.71
N PHE A 7 -31.06 -18.54 7.03
CA PHE A 7 -30.15 -17.90 7.99
C PHE A 7 -28.73 -18.47 7.89
N CYS A 8 -28.60 -19.80 7.80
CA CYS A 8 -27.29 -20.44 7.62
C CYS A 8 -26.62 -20.00 6.31
N ALA A 9 -27.37 -20.01 5.20
CA ALA A 9 -26.84 -19.60 3.91
C ALA A 9 -26.33 -18.14 3.89
N MET A 10 -27.08 -17.20 4.50
CA MET A 10 -26.62 -15.81 4.63
C MET A 10 -25.36 -15.69 5.49
N THR A 11 -25.29 -16.38 6.63
CA THR A 11 -24.10 -16.32 7.50
C THR A 11 -22.85 -16.85 6.80
N ILE A 12 -22.99 -17.96 6.06
CA ILE A 12 -21.89 -18.54 5.28
C ILE A 12 -21.43 -17.56 4.19
N PHE A 13 -22.38 -16.94 3.47
CA PHE A 13 -22.06 -15.97 2.42
C PHE A 13 -21.28 -14.77 2.98
N LEU A 14 -21.74 -14.18 4.09
CA LEU A 14 -21.06 -13.06 4.74
C LEU A 14 -19.64 -13.43 5.21
N LEU A 15 -19.46 -14.62 5.78
CA LEU A 15 -18.14 -15.11 6.17
C LEU A 15 -17.21 -15.23 4.96
N VAL A 16 -17.65 -15.89 3.89
CA VAL A 16 -16.85 -16.06 2.66
C VAL A 16 -16.46 -14.71 2.06
N CYS A 17 -17.39 -13.75 1.97
CA CYS A 17 -17.10 -12.40 1.52
C CYS A 17 -16.09 -11.69 2.44
N GLY A 18 -16.22 -11.84 3.75
CA GLY A 18 -15.28 -11.29 4.73
C GLY A 18 -13.85 -11.81 4.53
N PHE A 19 -13.70 -13.14 4.40
CA PHE A 19 -12.40 -13.78 4.15
C PHE A 19 -11.78 -13.33 2.83
N ALA A 20 -12.55 -13.28 1.73
CA ALA A 20 -12.04 -12.84 0.43
C ALA A 20 -11.53 -11.40 0.47
N ASN A 21 -12.24 -10.49 1.16
CA ASN A 21 -11.80 -9.11 1.34
C ASN A 21 -10.52 -9.01 2.18
N ALA A 22 -10.42 -9.78 3.26
CA ALA A 22 -9.21 -9.83 4.09
C ALA A 22 -8.00 -10.34 3.31
N GLN A 23 -8.18 -11.39 2.51
CA GLN A 23 -7.13 -11.95 1.65
C GLN A 23 -6.69 -10.96 0.55
N ALA A 24 -7.64 -10.26 -0.07
CA ALA A 24 -7.31 -9.23 -1.07
C ALA A 24 -6.53 -8.08 -0.44
N ARG A 25 -6.91 -7.66 0.79
CA ARG A 25 -6.20 -6.64 1.54
C ARG A 25 -4.78 -7.08 1.88
N SER A 26 -4.59 -8.30 2.39
CA SER A 26 -3.26 -8.82 2.75
C SER A 26 -2.37 -8.93 1.52
N HIS A 27 -2.91 -9.41 0.39
CA HIS A 27 -2.16 -9.48 -0.86
C HIS A 27 -1.70 -8.10 -1.36
N ILE A 28 -2.58 -7.08 -1.33
CA ILE A 28 -2.19 -5.71 -1.68
C ILE A 28 -1.11 -5.19 -0.73
N TYR A 29 -1.26 -5.45 0.58
CA TYR A 29 -0.32 -5.00 1.60
C TYR A 29 1.07 -5.64 1.41
N GLU A 30 1.14 -6.96 1.28
CA GLU A 30 2.39 -7.70 1.04
C GLU A 30 3.07 -7.22 -0.24
N HIS A 31 2.30 -7.05 -1.33
CA HIS A 31 2.86 -6.56 -2.58
C HIS A 31 3.34 -5.10 -2.45
N ALA A 32 2.60 -4.25 -1.75
CA ALA A 32 3.01 -2.88 -1.49
C ALA A 32 4.32 -2.79 -0.70
N TRP A 33 4.50 -3.67 0.29
CA TRP A 33 5.73 -3.76 1.06
C TRP A 33 6.92 -4.14 0.19
N GLN A 34 6.77 -5.16 -0.65
CA GLN A 34 7.84 -5.61 -1.53
C GLN A 34 8.24 -4.54 -2.54
N GLU A 35 7.26 -3.95 -3.23
CA GLU A 35 7.50 -2.92 -4.23
C GLU A 35 8.11 -1.65 -3.59
N PHE A 36 7.54 -1.15 -2.50
CA PHE A 36 8.05 0.10 -1.90
C PHE A 36 9.43 -0.05 -1.26
N SER A 37 9.86 -1.28 -0.93
CA SER A 37 11.21 -1.52 -0.39
C SER A 37 12.31 -1.02 -1.33
N ASN A 38 12.09 -1.04 -2.64
CA ASN A 38 13.04 -0.51 -3.64
C ASN A 38 13.24 1.01 -3.56
N CYS A 39 12.28 1.73 -2.97
CA CYS A 39 12.35 3.17 -2.75
C CYS A 39 12.84 3.55 -1.34
N PHE A 40 12.95 2.57 -0.44
CA PHE A 40 13.16 2.82 0.98
C PHE A 40 14.53 3.45 1.25
N GLY A 41 15.58 2.98 0.56
CA GLY A 41 16.94 3.53 0.68
C GLY A 41 17.00 5.02 0.36
N PHE A 42 16.48 5.43 -0.79
CA PHE A 42 16.37 6.85 -1.15
C PHE A 42 15.46 7.63 -0.17
N SER A 43 14.27 7.11 0.13
CA SER A 43 13.26 7.80 0.96
C SER A 43 13.75 8.08 2.38
N THR A 44 14.63 7.23 2.90
CA THR A 44 15.24 7.38 4.24
C THR A 44 16.62 8.04 4.20
N GLY A 45 17.12 8.32 3.01
CA GLY A 45 18.38 9.02 2.77
C GLY A 45 19.64 8.18 2.85
N VAL A 46 19.51 6.85 2.86
CA VAL A 46 20.63 5.90 2.74
C VAL A 46 21.25 5.96 1.34
N GLU A 47 20.41 6.05 0.31
CA GLU A 47 20.83 6.18 -1.08
C GLU A 47 20.74 7.65 -1.52
N SER A 48 21.64 8.10 -2.41
CA SER A 48 21.64 9.48 -2.92
C SER A 48 20.59 9.72 -3.99
N ASP A 49 20.27 8.70 -4.79
CA ASP A 49 19.49 8.83 -6.02
C ASP A 49 18.31 7.85 -6.05
N VAL A 50 17.28 8.19 -6.83
CA VAL A 50 16.15 7.28 -7.04
C VAL A 50 16.57 6.18 -8.01
N SER A 51 16.49 4.94 -7.57
CA SER A 51 16.84 3.77 -8.39
C SER A 51 15.81 3.52 -9.50
N ILE A 52 16.23 2.82 -10.56
CA ILE A 52 15.33 2.40 -11.65
C ILE A 52 14.28 1.42 -11.10
N GLU A 53 14.68 0.59 -10.14
CA GLU A 53 13.83 -0.33 -9.42
C GLU A 53 12.75 0.41 -8.63
N CYS A 54 13.11 1.50 -7.93
CA CYS A 54 12.13 2.35 -7.25
C CYS A 54 11.11 2.91 -8.24
N CYS A 55 11.54 3.44 -9.39
CA CYS A 55 10.60 3.96 -10.38
C CYS A 55 9.68 2.88 -10.95
N THR A 56 10.22 1.69 -11.24
CA THR A 56 9.43 0.53 -11.69
C THR A 56 8.37 0.14 -10.65
N SER A 57 8.75 0.15 -9.37
CA SER A 57 7.84 -0.12 -8.27
C SER A 57 6.78 0.97 -8.09
N VAL A 58 7.13 2.25 -8.22
CA VAL A 58 6.15 3.36 -8.19
C VAL A 58 5.12 3.21 -9.29
N THR A 59 5.54 2.90 -10.53
CA THR A 59 4.61 2.61 -11.64
C THR A 59 3.69 1.43 -11.31
N THR A 60 4.24 0.35 -10.75
CA THR A 60 3.46 -0.84 -10.33
C THR A 60 2.43 -0.49 -9.25
N LEU A 61 2.83 0.24 -8.22
CA LEU A 61 1.97 0.70 -7.13
C LEU A 61 0.88 1.65 -7.64
N ASN A 62 1.22 2.59 -8.54
CA ASN A 62 0.25 3.47 -9.18
C ASN A 62 -0.82 2.69 -9.96
N ARG A 63 -0.40 1.68 -10.72
CA ARG A 63 -1.34 0.81 -11.45
C ARG A 63 -2.25 0.05 -10.50
N MET A 64 -1.72 -0.45 -9.38
CA MET A 64 -2.48 -1.14 -8.35
C MET A 64 -3.49 -0.22 -7.66
N ALA A 65 -3.05 0.98 -7.25
CA ALA A 65 -3.86 2.02 -6.64
C ALA A 65 -5.05 2.43 -7.54
N LYS A 66 -4.82 2.56 -8.85
CA LYS A 66 -5.87 2.89 -9.83
C LYS A 66 -6.83 1.72 -10.10
N LYS A 67 -6.34 0.48 -10.03
CA LYS A 67 -7.12 -0.72 -10.38
C LYS A 67 -8.08 -1.15 -9.26
N PHE A 68 -7.67 -1.05 -8.01
CA PHE A 68 -8.44 -1.56 -6.88
C PHE A 68 -8.87 -0.42 -5.97
N LYS A 69 -10.18 -0.29 -5.73
CA LYS A 69 -10.78 0.82 -4.95
C LYS A 69 -10.13 1.06 -3.59
N ASN A 70 -9.73 0.01 -2.88
CA ASN A 70 -9.16 0.11 -1.54
C ASN A 70 -7.62 0.15 -1.55
N ALA A 71 -6.97 -0.05 -2.70
CA ALA A 71 -5.51 -0.15 -2.75
C ALA A 71 -4.78 1.13 -2.33
N PRO A 72 -5.20 2.37 -2.70
CA PRO A 72 -4.48 3.58 -2.28
C PRO A 72 -4.29 3.67 -0.76
N GLY A 73 -5.37 3.44 0.01
CA GLY A 73 -5.32 3.47 1.47
C GLY A 73 -4.51 2.31 2.06
N VAL A 74 -4.57 1.12 1.47
CA VAL A 74 -3.77 -0.04 1.92
C VAL A 74 -2.27 0.18 1.65
N ILE A 75 -1.93 0.71 0.47
CA ILE A 75 -0.55 1.07 0.10
C ILE A 75 -0.03 2.15 1.05
N CYS A 76 -0.82 3.19 1.29
CA CYS A 76 -0.49 4.26 2.23
C CYS A 76 -0.15 3.72 3.62
N HIS A 77 -1.05 2.93 4.22
CA HIS A 77 -0.79 2.35 5.55
C HIS A 77 0.44 1.44 5.55
N CYS A 78 0.64 0.63 4.51
CA CYS A 78 1.81 -0.22 4.38
C CYS A 78 3.13 0.58 4.39
N ILE A 79 3.15 1.71 3.68
CA ILE A 79 4.33 2.57 3.60
C ILE A 79 4.60 3.23 4.97
N GLU A 80 3.56 3.74 5.63
CA GLU A 80 3.69 4.29 6.98
C GLU A 80 4.21 3.22 7.97
N ASP A 81 3.60 2.03 7.98
CA ASP A 81 3.98 0.90 8.82
C ASP A 81 5.43 0.44 8.56
N MET A 82 5.91 0.55 7.33
CA MET A 82 7.30 0.23 6.97
C MET A 82 8.29 1.14 7.71
N ALA A 83 8.06 2.46 7.71
CA ALA A 83 8.90 3.40 8.46
C ALA A 83 8.90 3.09 9.97
N TRP A 84 7.73 2.75 10.53
CA TRP A 84 7.59 2.36 11.93
C TRP A 84 8.32 1.05 12.26
N ALA A 85 8.15 0.02 11.44
CA ALA A 85 8.74 -1.30 11.64
C ALA A 85 10.27 -1.26 11.61
N TYR A 86 10.85 -0.51 10.66
CA TYR A 86 12.29 -0.32 10.57
C TYR A 86 12.84 0.75 11.53
N ARG A 87 11.97 1.52 12.19
CA ARG A 87 12.31 2.69 13.02
C ARG A 87 13.15 3.73 12.28
N THR A 88 12.86 3.87 10.99
CA THR A 88 13.58 4.77 10.10
C THR A 88 12.57 5.68 9.42
N PRO A 89 12.40 6.92 9.90
CA PRO A 89 11.48 7.85 9.28
C PRO A 89 11.99 8.27 7.90
N TYR A 90 11.04 8.52 6.99
CA TYR A 90 11.30 9.14 5.70
C TYR A 90 11.78 10.57 5.85
N VAL A 91 12.70 10.98 4.99
CA VAL A 91 13.18 12.36 4.89
C VAL A 91 12.19 13.13 4.02
N ALA A 92 11.33 13.93 4.65
CA ALA A 92 10.21 14.61 3.99
C ALA A 92 10.62 15.45 2.76
N SER A 93 11.81 16.08 2.79
CA SER A 93 12.31 16.88 1.67
C SER A 93 12.68 16.05 0.43
N ARG A 94 12.86 14.74 0.55
CA ARG A 94 13.22 13.84 -0.55
C ARG A 94 12.02 13.21 -1.23
N ILE A 95 10.90 13.09 -0.52
CA ILE A 95 9.70 12.45 -1.05
C ILE A 95 9.20 13.07 -2.38
N PRO A 96 9.20 14.41 -2.57
CA PRO A 96 8.80 15.01 -3.83
C PRO A 96 9.66 14.59 -5.03
N ASP A 97 10.92 14.20 -4.80
CA ASP A 97 11.85 13.83 -5.87
C ASP A 97 11.48 12.50 -6.52
N ILE A 98 10.82 11.59 -5.79
CA ILE A 98 10.41 10.28 -6.32
C ILE A 98 9.50 10.42 -7.54
N PRO A 99 8.30 11.05 -7.45
CA PRO A 99 7.45 11.24 -8.62
C PRO A 99 8.10 12.10 -9.71
N ILE A 100 8.91 13.10 -9.34
CA ILE A 100 9.59 13.97 -10.32
C ILE A 100 10.60 13.16 -11.15
N GLN A 101 11.50 12.41 -10.51
CA GLN A 101 12.54 11.65 -11.21
C GLN A 101 11.96 10.45 -11.96
N CYS A 102 10.90 9.83 -11.44
CA CYS A 102 10.22 8.73 -12.12
C CYS A 102 9.23 9.19 -13.20
N ASN A 103 9.01 10.50 -13.37
CA ASN A 103 8.01 11.08 -14.28
C ASN A 103 6.61 10.48 -14.07
N GLU A 104 6.20 10.38 -12.79
CA GLU A 104 4.96 9.77 -12.34
C GLU A 104 4.15 10.74 -11.49
N HIS A 105 2.83 10.55 -11.44
CA HIS A 105 1.97 11.20 -10.44
C HIS A 105 1.51 10.14 -9.44
N LEU A 106 1.87 10.32 -8.17
CA LEU A 106 1.51 9.36 -7.13
C LEU A 106 -0.01 9.26 -6.97
N SER A 107 -0.50 8.03 -6.89
CA SER A 107 -1.92 7.72 -6.67
C SER A 107 -2.21 7.38 -5.20
N PHE A 108 -1.25 7.63 -4.33
CA PHE A 108 -1.25 7.38 -2.89
C PHE A 108 -0.20 8.33 -2.25
N PRO A 109 -0.38 8.77 -1.00
CA PRO A 109 0.61 9.60 -0.33
C PRO A 109 1.82 8.78 0.15
N ILE A 110 2.95 9.47 0.41
CA ILE A 110 4.14 8.94 1.09
C ILE A 110 4.53 9.96 2.19
N SER A 111 4.52 9.56 3.47
CA SER A 111 4.91 10.39 4.62
C SER A 111 5.00 9.53 5.88
N ASN A 112 5.62 10.05 6.93
CA ASN A 112 5.73 9.40 8.25
C ASN A 112 4.45 9.45 9.08
N ASN A 113 3.53 10.35 8.73
CA ASN A 113 2.24 10.51 9.40
C ASN A 113 1.21 10.86 8.33
N MET A 114 0.55 9.84 7.78
CA MET A 114 -0.30 9.98 6.60
C MET A 114 -1.78 9.99 6.94
N ASP A 115 -2.53 10.85 6.27
CA ASP A 115 -3.97 10.70 6.17
C ASP A 115 -4.30 9.75 5.01
N CYS A 116 -4.28 8.44 5.29
CA CYS A 116 -4.54 7.38 4.30
C CYS A 116 -6.00 7.27 3.84
N ASN A 117 -6.88 8.18 4.27
CA ASN A 117 -8.28 8.22 3.87
C ASN A 117 -8.55 9.19 2.71
N LYS A 118 -7.50 9.79 2.14
CA LYS A 118 -7.57 10.75 1.03
C LYS A 118 -7.13 10.18 -0.30
#